data_AF-A0A958B295-F1
#
_entry.id   AF-A0A958B295-F1
#
_cell.length_a   1.000
_cell.length_b   1.000
_cell.length_c   1.000
_cell.angle_alpha   90.00
_cell.angle_beta   90.00
_cell.angle_gamma   90.00
#
_symmetry.space_group_name_H-M   'P 1'
#
loop_
_entity.id
_entity.type
_entity.pdbx_description
1 polymer ?
#
loop_
_entity_poly.entity_id
_entity_poly.type
_entity_poly.pdbx_seq_one_letter_code
_entity_poly.pdbx_strand_id
1 'polypeptide(L)'
;AGDPVCPRCGGTQLSRLVSRVAVLRSEESRLDDMADPSAFGDLDEDDPRSIGRWMRRMSAETGEPLDGEFSEVIDRLESGESPESIERSMPDLGGTADSDQ
;
A
#
# COMPACT_ATOMS: atom_id res chain seq x y z
N ALA A 1 -4.64 -38.62 -8.26
CA ALA A 1 -3.44 -37.79 -8.45
C ALA A 1 -2.41 -38.25 -7.43
N GLY A 2 -1.18 -38.55 -7.83
CA GLY A 2 -0.15 -39.05 -6.91
C GLY A 2 0.52 -37.90 -6.15
N ASP A 3 0.96 -38.16 -4.93
CA ASP A 3 1.72 -37.19 -4.14
C ASP A 3 3.07 -36.90 -4.81
N PRO A 4 3.48 -35.63 -4.88
CA PRO A 4 4.74 -35.27 -5.51
C PRO A 4 5.91 -35.82 -4.68
N VAL A 5 6.85 -36.49 -5.35
CA VAL A 5 8.09 -37.01 -4.77
C VAL A 5 9.29 -36.32 -5.40
N CYS A 6 10.32 -36.05 -4.60
CA CYS A 6 11.55 -35.49 -5.13
C CYS A 6 12.21 -36.49 -6.11
N PRO A 7 12.45 -36.13 -7.39
CA PRO A 7 13.02 -37.06 -8.37
C PRO A 7 14.49 -37.41 -8.09
N ARG A 8 15.14 -36.72 -7.14
CA ARG A 8 16.55 -36.90 -6.80
C ARG A 8 16.77 -37.73 -5.54
N CYS A 9 15.89 -37.64 -4.54
CA CYS A 9 16.05 -38.35 -3.27
C CYS A 9 14.80 -39.11 -2.79
N GLY A 10 13.67 -39.02 -3.50
CA GLY A 10 12.43 -39.71 -3.14
C GLY A 10 11.69 -39.11 -1.94
N GLY A 11 12.17 -38.00 -1.38
CA GLY A 11 11.51 -37.33 -0.25
C GLY A 11 10.11 -36.84 -0.60
N THR A 12 9.20 -36.96 0.38
CA THR A 12 7.78 -36.58 0.30
C THR A 12 7.47 -35.26 1.02
N GLN A 13 8.39 -34.75 1.84
CA GLN A 13 8.28 -33.44 2.48
C GLN A 13 8.71 -32.35 1.52
N LEU A 14 7.77 -31.90 0.68
CA LEU A 14 7.96 -30.83 -0.28
C LEU A 14 7.13 -29.60 0.14
N SER A 15 7.74 -28.41 0.08
CA SER A 15 7.03 -27.14 0.22
C SER A 15 6.58 -26.64 -1.16
N ARG A 16 5.30 -26.31 -1.30
CA ARG A 16 4.79 -25.72 -2.54
C ARG A 16 5.26 -24.27 -2.64
N LEU A 17 6.06 -23.97 -3.66
CA LEU A 17 6.40 -22.61 -4.04
C LEU A 17 5.43 -22.15 -5.12
N VAL A 18 4.75 -21.03 -4.87
CA VAL A 18 3.91 -20.36 -5.87
C VAL A 18 4.73 -19.20 -6.43
N SER A 19 4.85 -19.11 -7.75
CA SER A 19 5.52 -17.99 -8.40
C SER A 19 4.78 -16.68 -8.15
N ARG A 20 5.53 -15.57 -8.05
CA ARG A 20 4.94 -14.22 -8.09
C ARG A 20 4.31 -14.01 -9.47
N VAL A 21 3.02 -13.68 -9.50
CA VAL A 21 2.28 -13.38 -10.74
C VAL A 21 2.06 -11.88 -10.85
N ALA A 22 2.16 -11.35 -12.07
CA ALA A 22 1.75 -9.99 -12.39
C ALA A 22 0.44 -10.06 -13.17
N VAL A 23 -0.54 -9.24 -12.80
CA VAL A 23 -1.85 -9.16 -13.47
C VAL A 23 -1.92 -7.84 -14.22
N LEU A 24 -2.23 -7.90 -15.52
CA LEU A 24 -2.53 -6.72 -16.32
C LEU A 24 -3.95 -6.25 -15.96
N ARG A 25 -4.07 -5.03 -15.44
CA ARG A 25 -5.36 -4.41 -15.13
C ARG A 25 -5.79 -3.52 -16.28
N SER A 26 -7.05 -3.63 -16.70
CA SER A 26 -7.67 -2.71 -17.65
C SER A 26 -7.98 -1.37 -16.98
N GLU A 27 -8.11 -0.30 -17.77
CA GLU A 27 -8.57 1.00 -17.26
C GLU A 27 -9.95 0.91 -16.63
N GLU A 28 -10.83 0.06 -17.17
CA GLU A 28 -12.15 -0.21 -16.61
C GLU A 28 -12.07 -0.84 -15.22
N SER A 29 -11.17 -1.80 -14.99
CA SER A 29 -10.93 -2.36 -13.66
C SER A 29 -10.38 -1.32 -12.68
N ARG A 30 -9.53 -0.39 -13.16
CA ARG A 30 -9.02 0.71 -12.33
C ARG A 30 -10.13 1.67 -11.94
N LEU A 31 -11.04 1.99 -12.85
CA LEU A 31 -12.18 2.87 -12.59
C LEU A 31 -13.21 2.21 -11.67
N ASP A 32 -13.42 0.91 -11.81
CA ASP A 32 -14.28 0.12 -10.91
C ASP A 32 -13.72 0.09 -9.48
N ASP A 33 -12.41 -0.12 -9.35
CA ASP A 33 -11.66 -0.02 -8.09
C ASP A 33 -11.77 1.37 -7.41
N MET A 34 -11.88 2.45 -8.20
CA MET A 34 -12.09 3.82 -7.71
C MET A 34 -13.56 4.11 -7.35
N ALA A 35 -14.49 3.48 -8.07
CA ALA A 35 -15.92 3.63 -7.86
C ALA A 35 -16.44 2.76 -6.72
N ASP A 36 -15.65 1.79 -6.26
CA ASP A 36 -16.01 0.91 -5.15
C ASP A 36 -15.90 1.64 -3.80
N PRO A 37 -17.03 1.96 -3.15
CA PRO A 37 -17.01 2.59 -1.83
C PRO A 37 -16.44 1.66 -0.74
N SER A 38 -16.39 0.35 -0.99
CA SER A 38 -15.78 -0.61 -0.05
C SER A 38 -14.25 -0.61 -0.11
N ALA A 39 -13.64 -0.16 -1.20
CA ALA A 39 -12.20 0.11 -1.28
C ALA A 39 -11.77 1.25 -0.32
N PHE A 40 -12.70 2.14 0.01
CA PHE A 40 -12.55 3.18 1.03
C PHE A 40 -13.15 2.79 2.39
N GLY A 41 -13.92 1.70 2.45
CA GLY A 41 -14.67 1.28 3.63
C GLY A 41 -13.82 0.59 4.72
N ASP A 42 -12.63 0.12 4.37
CA ASP A 42 -11.62 -0.39 5.32
C ASP A 42 -10.72 0.73 5.91
N LEU A 43 -11.04 2.01 5.65
CA LEU A 43 -10.36 3.14 6.28
C LEU A 43 -10.84 3.27 7.72
N ASP A 44 -10.01 2.83 8.65
CA ASP A 44 -10.14 3.11 10.07
C ASP A 44 -9.41 4.42 10.40
N GLU A 45 -10.16 5.48 10.72
CA GLU A 45 -9.63 6.80 11.07
C GLU A 45 -8.84 6.79 12.39
N ASP A 46 -9.06 5.80 13.24
CA ASP A 46 -8.35 5.63 14.51
C ASP A 46 -7.03 4.85 14.35
N ASP A 47 -6.79 4.21 13.19
CA ASP A 47 -5.57 3.45 12.89
C ASP A 47 -4.65 4.18 11.90
N PRO A 48 -3.47 4.66 12.35
CA PRO A 48 -2.51 5.34 11.47
C PRO A 48 -2.09 4.47 10.28
N ARG A 49 -2.08 3.14 10.43
CA ARG A 49 -1.72 2.23 9.33
C ARG A 49 -2.78 2.20 8.25
N SER A 50 -4.04 2.32 8.63
CA SER A 50 -5.17 2.35 7.69
C SER A 50 -5.16 3.64 6.88
N ILE A 51 -4.85 4.76 7.52
CA ILE A 51 -4.61 6.05 6.85
C ILE A 51 -3.42 5.96 5.88
N GLY A 52 -2.29 5.39 6.31
CA GLY A 52 -1.10 5.23 5.45
C GLY A 52 -1.39 4.41 4.19
N ARG A 53 -2.06 3.25 4.33
CA ARG A 53 -2.46 2.42 3.18
C ARG A 53 -3.40 3.15 2.23
N TRP A 54 -4.33 3.94 2.77
CA TRP A 54 -5.23 4.75 1.97
C TRP A 54 -4.48 5.83 1.17
N MET A 55 -3.58 6.58 1.82
CA MET A 55 -2.76 7.60 1.14
C MET A 55 -1.86 6.95 0.06
N ARG A 56 -1.31 5.77 0.32
CA ARG A 56 -0.51 5.01 -0.65
C ARG A 56 -1.31 4.65 -1.89
N ARG A 57 -2.55 4.18 -1.70
CA ARG A 57 -3.45 3.81 -2.81
C ARG A 57 -3.89 5.04 -3.59
N MET A 58 -4.35 6.09 -2.91
CA MET A 58 -4.78 7.34 -3.54
C MET A 58 -3.66 7.94 -4.40
N SER A 59 -2.42 7.98 -3.87
CA SER A 59 -1.24 8.41 -4.62
C SER A 59 -1.00 7.59 -5.90
N ALA A 60 -1.10 6.27 -5.82
CA ALA A 60 -0.91 5.40 -6.98
C ALA A 60 -1.98 5.61 -8.05
N GLU A 61 -3.15 6.13 -7.66
CA GLU A 61 -4.27 6.45 -8.55
C GLU A 61 -4.19 7.85 -9.15
N THR A 62 -3.77 8.86 -8.36
CA THR A 62 -3.51 10.23 -8.85
C THR A 62 -2.43 10.26 -9.93
N GLY A 63 -1.49 9.31 -9.90
CA GLY A 63 -0.46 9.15 -10.94
C GLY A 63 0.62 10.25 -10.93
N GLU A 64 0.51 11.20 -10.02
CA GLU A 64 1.55 12.17 -9.73
C GLU A 64 2.63 11.54 -8.84
N PRO A 65 3.92 11.78 -9.12
CA PRO A 65 4.98 11.34 -8.25
C PRO A 65 4.82 12.08 -6.92
N LEU A 66 4.55 11.33 -5.85
CA LEU A 66 4.70 11.89 -4.52
C LEU A 66 6.12 12.39 -4.38
N ASP A 67 6.26 13.59 -3.83
CA ASP A 67 7.53 14.07 -3.37
C ASP A 67 8.11 13.07 -2.33
N GLY A 68 9.44 13.07 -2.20
CA GLY A 68 10.12 12.11 -1.32
C GLY A 68 9.68 12.24 0.14
N GLU A 69 9.25 13.42 0.55
CA GLU A 69 8.83 13.72 1.92
C GLU A 69 7.43 13.16 2.21
N PHE A 70 6.48 13.26 1.28
CA PHE A 70 5.16 12.66 1.38
C PHE A 70 5.23 11.12 1.34
N SER A 71 6.16 10.55 0.56
CA SER A 71 6.42 9.11 0.62
C SER A 71 6.91 8.66 2.00
N GLU A 72 7.76 9.45 2.65
CA GLU A 72 8.24 9.16 4.01
C GLU A 72 7.11 9.24 5.05
N VAL A 73 6.19 10.21 4.92
CA VAL A 73 4.98 10.28 5.78
C VAL A 73 4.15 9.01 5.67
N ILE A 74 3.87 8.56 4.44
CA ILE A 74 3.08 7.35 4.19
C ILE A 74 3.75 6.12 4.82
N ASP A 75 5.05 5.95 4.60
CA ASP A 75 5.80 4.81 5.14
C ASP A 75 5.76 4.79 6.69
N ARG A 76 5.82 5.96 7.33
CA ARG A 76 5.75 6.09 8.79
C ARG A 76 4.34 5.81 9.32
N LEU A 77 3.30 6.29 8.65
CA LEU A 77 1.90 5.95 8.96
C LEU A 77 1.66 4.43 8.84
N GLU A 78 2.13 3.81 7.76
CA GLU A 78 2.05 2.35 7.55
C GLU A 78 2.82 1.55 8.62
N SER A 79 3.90 2.13 9.18
CA SER A 79 4.62 1.53 10.31
C SER A 79 3.82 1.57 11.63
N GLY A 80 2.82 2.46 11.72
CA GLY A 80 1.97 2.68 12.89
C GLY A 80 2.35 3.90 13.73
N GLU A 81 3.14 4.82 13.17
CA GLU A 81 3.40 6.10 13.82
C GLU A 81 2.20 7.04 13.69
N SER A 82 1.86 7.75 14.76
CA SER A 82 0.73 8.69 14.76
C SER A 82 1.03 9.94 13.92
N PRO A 83 0.02 10.54 13.25
CA PRO A 83 0.17 11.77 12.46
C PRO A 83 0.87 12.91 13.22
N GLU A 84 0.49 13.14 14.47
CA GLU A 84 1.08 14.20 15.32
C GLU A 84 2.59 14.00 15.58
N SER A 85 3.06 12.76 15.62
CA SER A 85 4.49 12.44 15.84
C SER A 85 5.29 12.71 14.56
N ILE A 86 4.68 12.42 13.41
CA ILE A 86 5.26 12.70 12.10
C ILE A 86 5.34 14.21 11.89
N GLU A 87 4.27 14.97 12.16
CA GLU A 87 4.26 16.44 12.08
C GLU A 87 5.32 17.09 12.98
N ARG A 88 5.52 16.58 14.20
CA ARG A 88 6.59 17.07 15.09
C ARG A 88 8.00 16.78 14.55
N SER A 89 8.17 15.64 13.87
CA SER A 89 9.45 15.22 13.31
C SER A 89 9.73 15.88 11.95
N MET A 90 8.68 16.22 11.21
CA MET A 90 8.69 16.81 9.87
C MET A 90 7.76 18.04 9.82
N PRO A 91 8.13 19.15 10.47
CA PRO A 91 7.30 20.36 10.54
C PRO A 91 7.18 21.10 9.19
N ASP A 92 8.08 20.81 8.23
CA ASP A 92 8.12 21.49 6.92
C ASP A 92 6.94 21.10 6.02
N LEU A 93 6.36 19.92 6.21
CA LEU A 93 5.19 19.44 5.44
C LEU A 93 3.86 20.07 5.88
N GLY A 94 3.77 20.50 7.14
CA GLY A 94 2.61 21.28 7.63
C GLY A 94 2.62 22.74 7.15
N GLY A 95 3.72 23.19 6.53
CA GLY A 95 3.92 24.55 6.06
C GLY A 95 3.50 24.81 4.61
N THR A 96 3.23 23.77 3.81
CA THR A 96 2.90 23.93 2.38
C THR A 96 1.41 24.17 2.10
N ALA A 97 0.56 24.17 3.13
CA ALA A 97 -0.83 24.64 3.02
C ALA A 97 -0.97 26.18 3.06
N ASP A 98 0.13 26.92 3.31
CA ASP A 98 0.20 28.40 3.26
C ASP A 98 1.13 28.84 2.10
N SER A 99 0.79 28.44 0.88
CA SER A 99 1.40 28.99 -0.34
C SER A 99 0.39 29.01 -1.48
N ASP A 100 -0.77 29.60 -1.20
CA ASP A 100 -1.62 30.20 -2.23
C ASP A 100 -1.70 31.71 -1.91
N GLN A 101 -0.82 32.48 -2.57
CA GLN A 101 -0.93 33.94 -2.66
C GLN A 101 -0.41 34.41 -4.02
#